data_AF-A0A0F9D9I7-F1
#
_entry.id   AF-A0A0F9D9I7-F1
#
_cell.length_a   1.000
_cell.length_b   1.000
_cell.length_c   1.000
_cell.angle_alpha   90.00
_cell.angle_beta   90.00
_cell.angle_gamma   90.00
#
_symmetry.space_group_name_H-M   'P 1'
#
loop_
_entity.id
_entity.type
_entity.pdbx_description
1 polymer ?
#
loop_
_entity_poly.entity_id
_entity_poly.type
_entity_poly.pdbx_seq_one_letter_code
_entity_poly.pdbx_strand_id
1 'polypeptide(L)'
;MGAFTNLAEDDFLDLFFTNVDFPNVGDAAGLQNSLVAGNLYASLHLADAVSDTTTLQTDNETTYTGYARVANVRSTAGWTVATGTVDNDVLNQFGEMTAGGPVTVTDVILGCAAAGAG
;
A
#
# COMPACT_ATOMS: atom_id res chain seq x y z
N MET A 1 4.96 26.80 -5.16
CA MET A 1 5.56 25.52 -5.61
C MET A 1 4.66 24.97 -6.69
N GLY A 2 5.19 24.66 -7.87
CA GLY A 2 4.45 23.90 -8.89
C GLY A 2 4.40 22.43 -8.52
N ALA A 3 3.41 21.70 -9.05
CA ALA A 3 3.32 20.25 -8.91
C ALA A 3 4.53 19.55 -9.56
N PHE A 4 4.73 18.27 -9.24
CA PHE A 4 5.69 17.43 -9.95
C PHE A 4 5.29 17.30 -11.43
N THR A 5 6.25 16.99 -12.29
CA THR A 5 5.92 16.59 -13.67
C THR A 5 5.37 15.16 -13.66
N ASN A 6 4.50 14.81 -14.61
CA ASN A 6 3.96 13.43 -14.70
C ASN A 6 5.07 12.36 -14.68
N LEU A 7 6.21 12.61 -15.34
CA LEU A 7 7.34 11.68 -15.31
C LEU A 7 7.89 11.48 -13.90
N ALA A 8 8.06 12.57 -13.14
CA ALA A 8 8.56 12.49 -11.77
C ALA A 8 7.51 11.93 -10.79
N GLU A 9 6.22 12.11 -11.08
CA GLU A 9 5.12 11.46 -10.35
C GLU A 9 5.14 9.94 -10.62
N ASP A 10 5.20 9.52 -11.88
CA ASP A 10 5.29 8.12 -12.27
C ASP A 10 6.54 7.46 -11.68
N ASP A 11 7.74 8.06 -11.79
CA ASP A 11 8.98 7.51 -11.23
C ASP A 11 8.92 7.35 -9.70
N PHE A 12 8.27 8.29 -8.99
CA PHE A 12 8.07 8.20 -7.55
C PHE A 12 7.12 7.06 -7.19
N LEU A 13 6.01 6.94 -7.91
CA LEU A 13 5.03 5.88 -7.72
C LEU A 13 5.62 4.52 -8.07
N ASP A 14 6.42 4.42 -9.14
CA ASP A 14 7.13 3.21 -9.53
C ASP A 14 8.14 2.77 -8.47
N LEU A 15 8.91 3.70 -7.91
CA LEU A 15 9.78 3.38 -6.78
C LEU A 15 9.00 2.79 -5.61
N PHE A 16 7.85 3.36 -5.26
CA PHE A 16 7.08 2.88 -4.11
C PHE A 16 6.28 1.61 -4.40
N PHE A 17 5.63 1.46 -5.55
CA PHE A 17 4.71 0.36 -5.83
C PHE A 17 5.32 -0.76 -6.67
N THR A 18 6.24 -0.46 -7.59
CA THR A 18 6.83 -1.47 -8.49
C THR A 18 8.30 -1.76 -8.19
N ASN A 19 8.90 -1.04 -7.23
CA ASN A 19 10.30 -1.19 -6.79
C ASN A 19 11.29 -0.97 -7.94
N VAL A 20 11.00 0.00 -8.81
CA VAL A 20 11.88 0.48 -9.88
C VAL A 20 12.64 1.71 -9.39
N ASP A 21 13.88 1.90 -9.84
CA ASP A 21 14.68 3.06 -9.40
C ASP A 21 14.02 4.38 -9.87
N PHE A 22 14.12 5.44 -9.07
CA PHE A 22 13.74 6.79 -9.48
C PHE A 22 15.01 7.53 -9.93
N PRO A 23 15.29 7.61 -11.24
CA PRO A 23 16.53 8.16 -11.76
C PRO A 23 16.61 9.69 -11.61
N ASN A 24 17.82 10.24 -11.75
CA ASN A 24 18.08 11.69 -11.84
C ASN A 24 17.73 12.51 -10.58
N VAL A 25 17.50 11.88 -9.43
CA VAL A 25 17.36 12.55 -8.13
C VAL A 25 18.74 12.66 -7.47
N GLY A 26 19.36 13.83 -7.58
CA GLY A 26 20.71 14.09 -7.07
C GLY A 26 21.81 13.72 -8.07
N ASP A 27 21.78 12.51 -8.65
CA ASP A 27 22.63 12.06 -9.74
C ASP A 27 21.90 11.08 -10.70
N ALA A 28 22.60 10.58 -11.72
CA ALA A 28 22.02 9.70 -12.74
C ALA A 28 21.50 8.36 -12.18
N ALA A 29 22.04 7.88 -11.06
CA ALA A 29 21.54 6.67 -10.41
C ALA A 29 20.24 6.96 -9.66
N GLY A 30 20.16 8.10 -8.97
CA GLY A 30 18.93 8.54 -8.30
C GLY A 30 18.55 7.72 -7.05
N LEU A 31 17.27 7.74 -6.67
CA LEU A 31 16.80 6.96 -5.53
C LEU A 31 16.69 5.49 -5.91
N GLN A 32 17.35 4.64 -5.14
CA GLN A 32 17.48 3.22 -5.44
C GLN A 32 16.30 2.43 -4.89
N ASN A 33 15.93 1.38 -5.62
CA ASN A 33 14.98 0.39 -5.17
C ASN A 33 15.47 -0.40 -3.94
N SER A 34 14.55 -1.17 -3.35
CA SER A 34 14.90 -2.11 -2.30
C SER A 34 15.52 -3.38 -2.90
N LEU A 35 16.59 -3.90 -2.28
CA LEU A 35 17.23 -5.16 -2.69
C LEU A 35 16.24 -6.34 -2.74
N VAL A 36 15.25 -6.33 -1.85
CA VAL A 36 14.09 -7.21 -1.89
C VAL A 36 12.85 -6.33 -1.88
N ALA A 37 12.04 -6.42 -2.93
CA ALA A 37 10.90 -5.51 -3.12
C ALA A 37 9.86 -5.60 -1.99
N GLY A 38 9.63 -6.79 -1.44
CA GLY A 38 8.65 -7.01 -0.39
C GLY A 38 7.20 -6.81 -0.88
N ASN A 39 6.30 -6.52 0.06
CA ASN A 39 4.88 -6.33 -0.21
C ASN A 39 4.36 -5.06 0.47
N LEU A 40 3.34 -4.46 -0.12
CA LEU A 40 2.39 -3.60 0.58
C LEU A 40 1.22 -4.45 1.07
N TYR A 41 0.66 -4.12 2.22
CA TYR A 41 -0.38 -4.91 2.85
C TYR A 41 -1.68 -4.13 2.90
N ALA A 42 -2.71 -4.64 2.23
CA ALA A 42 -4.06 -4.10 2.31
C ALA A 42 -4.72 -4.56 3.61
N SER A 43 -5.26 -3.62 4.39
CA SER A 43 -5.96 -3.90 5.65
C SER A 43 -7.35 -3.28 5.67
N LEU A 44 -8.27 -3.93 6.41
CA LEU A 44 -9.68 -3.53 6.54
C LEU A 44 -9.93 -2.79 7.85
N HIS A 45 -10.72 -1.72 7.79
CA HIS A 45 -10.93 -0.80 8.92
C HIS A 45 -12.40 -0.44 9.16
N LEU A 46 -12.77 -0.20 10.42
CA LEU A 46 -14.17 -0.05 10.85
C LEU A 46 -14.73 1.38 10.78
N ALA A 47 -13.87 2.40 10.83
CA ALA A 47 -14.20 3.81 10.66
C ALA A 47 -12.91 4.64 10.66
N ASP A 48 -12.91 5.77 9.95
CA ASP A 48 -11.84 6.81 9.99
C ASP A 48 -10.45 6.19 9.93
N ALA A 49 -10.24 5.33 8.93
CA ALA A 49 -9.17 4.33 8.92
C ALA A 49 -7.77 4.90 9.07
N VAL A 50 -7.59 6.19 8.78
CA VAL A 50 -6.37 6.93 9.10
C VAL A 50 -6.73 8.43 9.18
N SER A 51 -7.11 8.95 10.34
CA SER A 51 -6.95 10.40 10.58
C SER A 51 -5.47 10.76 10.40
N ASP A 52 -5.09 11.93 9.86
CA ASP A 52 -3.66 12.27 9.66
C ASP A 52 -2.82 12.19 10.96
N THR A 53 -3.50 12.21 12.10
CA THR A 53 -2.93 12.09 13.42
C THR A 53 -2.50 10.67 13.81
N THR A 54 -2.98 9.64 13.12
CA THR A 54 -2.61 8.27 13.43
C THR A 54 -1.35 7.85 12.69
N THR A 55 -0.55 7.03 13.35
CA THR A 55 0.79 6.66 12.90
C THR A 55 0.92 5.15 12.72
N LEU A 56 -0.17 4.40 12.90
CA LEU A 56 -0.16 2.94 12.94
C LEU A 56 -1.28 2.36 12.09
N GLN A 57 -0.95 1.44 11.19
CA GLN A 57 -1.90 0.63 10.40
C GLN A 57 -2.84 -0.24 11.26
N THR A 58 -2.57 -0.40 12.56
CA THR A 58 -3.47 -1.11 13.50
C THR A 58 -4.62 -0.27 14.02
N ASP A 59 -4.58 1.04 13.84
CA ASP A 59 -5.62 1.92 14.35
C ASP A 59 -6.93 1.66 13.61
N ASN A 60 -8.02 1.36 14.32
CA ASN A 60 -9.31 0.92 13.76
C ASN A 60 -9.29 -0.31 12.83
N GLU A 61 -8.21 -1.09 12.83
CA GLU A 61 -8.10 -2.29 12.02
C GLU A 61 -9.05 -3.38 12.54
N THR A 62 -9.68 -4.11 11.61
CA THR A 62 -10.59 -5.19 11.97
C THR A 62 -9.87 -6.39 12.61
N THR A 63 -10.58 -7.10 13.46
CA THR A 63 -10.04 -8.23 14.25
C THR A 63 -10.95 -9.46 14.26
N TYR A 64 -11.86 -9.57 13.28
CA TYR A 64 -12.71 -10.76 13.17
C TYR A 64 -11.89 -12.03 12.90
N THR A 65 -12.39 -13.17 13.37
CA THR A 65 -11.69 -14.45 13.12
C THR A 65 -11.78 -14.83 11.65
N GLY A 66 -10.62 -15.05 11.01
CA GLY A 66 -10.50 -15.27 9.57
C GLY A 66 -9.86 -14.12 8.81
N TYR A 67 -9.73 -12.95 9.45
CA TYR A 67 -9.04 -11.79 8.87
C TYR A 67 -7.52 -11.94 8.90
N ALA A 68 -6.88 -11.57 7.81
CA ALA A 68 -5.46 -11.25 7.71
C ALA A 68 -5.27 -10.14 6.67
N ARG A 69 -4.22 -9.33 6.80
CA ARG A 69 -3.86 -8.35 5.77
C ARG A 69 -3.49 -9.08 4.47
N VAL A 70 -3.88 -8.53 3.33
CA VAL A 70 -3.57 -9.11 2.01
C VAL A 70 -2.26 -8.52 1.49
N ALA A 71 -1.31 -9.39 1.15
CA ALA A 71 -0.03 -8.99 0.59
C ALA A 71 -0.14 -8.69 -0.91
N ASN A 72 0.36 -7.52 -1.31
CA ASN A 72 0.48 -7.08 -2.69
C ASN A 72 1.97 -6.88 -3.00
N VAL A 73 2.51 -7.67 -3.91
CA VAL A 73 3.93 -7.61 -4.28
C VAL A 73 4.27 -6.24 -4.86
N ARG A 74 5.40 -5.65 -4.41
CA ARG A 74 5.89 -4.39 -4.97
C ARG A 74 6.59 -4.63 -6.32
N SER A 75 5.82 -4.88 -7.37
CA SER A 75 6.33 -5.13 -8.73
C SER A 75 5.23 -4.88 -9.78
N THR A 76 5.60 -4.86 -11.05
CA THR A 76 4.67 -4.78 -12.19
C THR A 76 3.74 -6.00 -12.34
N ALA A 77 3.91 -7.04 -11.52
CA ALA A 77 2.95 -8.14 -11.41
C ALA A 77 1.84 -7.87 -10.37
N GLY A 78 1.99 -6.85 -9.53
CA GLY A 78 1.01 -6.47 -8.51
C GLY A 78 0.40 -5.08 -8.73
N TRP A 79 1.09 -4.21 -9.46
CA TRP A 79 0.70 -2.82 -9.65
C TRP A 79 1.03 -2.32 -11.06
N THR A 80 0.14 -1.51 -11.60
CA THR A 80 0.36 -0.72 -12.80
C THR A 80 0.46 0.75 -12.42
N VAL A 81 1.56 1.41 -12.80
CA VAL A 81 1.76 2.86 -12.65
C VAL A 81 1.68 3.49 -14.03
N ALA A 82 0.81 4.49 -14.18
CA ALA A 82 0.71 5.26 -15.41
C ALA A 82 0.04 6.60 -15.15
N THR A 83 0.54 7.67 -15.77
CA THR A 83 -0.17 8.97 -15.82
C THR A 83 -0.48 9.57 -14.43
N GLY A 84 0.41 9.35 -13.47
CA GLY A 84 0.26 9.81 -12.08
C GLY A 84 -0.72 8.98 -11.26
N THR A 85 -1.13 7.81 -11.75
CA THR A 85 -2.06 6.90 -11.04
C THR A 85 -1.45 5.53 -10.83
N VAL A 86 -1.91 4.84 -9.80
CA VAL A 86 -1.50 3.47 -9.45
C VAL A 86 -2.74 2.61 -9.34
N ASP A 87 -2.75 1.53 -10.11
CA ASP A 87 -3.80 0.52 -10.12
C ASP A 87 -3.27 -0.80 -9.57
N ASN A 88 -4.10 -1.49 -8.79
CA ASN A 88 -3.79 -2.81 -8.27
C ASN A 88 -4.20 -3.88 -9.29
N ASP A 89 -3.27 -4.75 -9.65
CA ASP A 89 -3.47 -5.75 -10.71
C ASP A 89 -3.96 -7.10 -10.19
N VAL A 90 -4.03 -7.28 -8.88
CA VAL A 90 -4.30 -8.57 -8.22
C VAL A 90 -5.57 -8.55 -7.38
N LEU A 91 -6.27 -9.68 -7.33
CA LEU A 91 -7.44 -9.78 -6.46
C LEU A 91 -7.02 -9.72 -4.98
N ASN A 92 -7.47 -8.68 -4.28
CA ASN A 92 -7.33 -8.57 -2.83
C ASN A 92 -8.46 -9.32 -2.11
N GLN A 93 -8.29 -10.64 -1.94
CA GLN A 93 -9.26 -11.50 -1.27
C GLN A 93 -8.99 -11.57 0.23
N PHE A 94 -9.91 -11.00 1.03
CA PHE A 94 -9.89 -11.16 2.48
C PHE A 94 -10.57 -12.47 2.88
N GLY A 95 -10.11 -13.06 3.99
CA GLY A 95 -10.71 -14.27 4.55
C GLY A 95 -12.11 -14.01 5.10
N GLU A 96 -12.97 -15.01 5.06
CA GLU A 96 -14.33 -14.90 5.58
C GLU A 96 -14.36 -14.83 7.10
N MET A 97 -15.36 -14.13 7.64
CA MET A 97 -15.59 -14.07 9.08
C MET A 97 -16.17 -15.40 9.59
N THR A 98 -15.38 -16.14 10.36
CA THR A 98 -15.81 -17.43 10.93
C THR A 98 -16.24 -17.34 12.39
N ALA A 99 -15.90 -16.26 13.09
CA ALA A 99 -16.34 -15.98 14.46
C ALA A 99 -16.22 -14.49 14.82
N GLY A 100 -17.07 -14.03 15.74
CA GLY A 100 -17.17 -12.65 16.23
C GLY A 100 -18.59 -12.10 16.13
N GLY A 101 -18.78 -10.82 16.49
CA GLY A 101 -20.02 -10.08 16.24
C GLY A 101 -19.96 -9.34 14.89
N PRO A 102 -21.11 -8.94 14.31
CA PRO A 102 -21.11 -8.22 13.04
C PRO A 102 -20.22 -6.97 13.12
N VAL A 103 -19.33 -6.83 12.13
CA VAL A 103 -18.46 -5.66 11.96
C VAL A 103 -18.80 -4.99 10.63
N THR A 104 -18.84 -3.67 10.64
CA THR A 104 -18.97 -2.87 9.41
C THR A 104 -17.59 -2.36 9.06
N VAL A 105 -17.01 -2.90 8.00
CA VAL A 105 -15.77 -2.36 7.43
C VAL A 105 -16.15 -1.27 6.43
N THR A 106 -15.57 -0.09 6.59
CA THR A 106 -15.85 1.08 5.73
C THR A 106 -14.69 1.44 4.82
N ASP A 107 -13.48 0.99 5.16
CA ASP A 107 -12.26 1.51 4.57
C ASP A 107 -11.22 0.40 4.33
N VAL A 108 -10.37 0.65 3.33
CA VAL A 108 -9.19 -0.16 3.02
C VAL A 108 -7.98 0.75 2.97
N ILE A 109 -6.89 0.35 3.62
CA ILE A 109 -5.65 1.12 3.64
C ILE A 109 -4.48 0.23 3.23
N LEU A 110 -3.38 0.86 2.82
CA LEU A 110 -2.12 0.20 2.54
C LEU A 110 -1.10 0.55 3.63
N GLY A 111 -0.33 -0.43 4.06
CA GLY A 111 0.84 -0.22 4.92
C GLY A 111 1.93 -1.23 4.64
N CYS A 112 3.05 -1.14 5.36
CA CYS A 112 4.27 -1.87 5.00
C CYS A 112 4.52 -3.15 5.81
N ALA A 113 3.66 -3.47 6.78
CA ALA A 113 3.80 -4.66 7.60
C ALA A 113 2.64 -5.65 7.44
N ALA A 114 2.97 -6.95 7.51
CA ALA A 114 1.97 -8.03 7.49
C ALA A 114 1.06 -8.04 8.73
N ALA A 115 1.52 -7.44 9.83
CA ALA A 115 0.78 -7.26 11.08
C ALA A 115 1.47 -6.17 11.94
N GLY A 116 0.76 -5.66 12.95
CA GLY A 116 1.31 -4.66 13.86
C GLY A 116 1.42 -3.27 13.21
N ALA A 117 2.24 -2.42 13.82
CA ALA A 117 2.23 -0.97 13.61
C ALA A 117 2.22 -0.53 12.14
N GLY A 118 2.97 -1.18 11.25
CA GLY A 118 2.80 -1.09 9.79
C GLY A 118 2.86 0.30 9.17
#